data_AF-A0A061R8A9-F1
#
_entry.id   AF-A0A061R8A9-F1
#
_cell.length_a   1.000
_cell.length_b   1.000
_cell.length_c   1.000
_cell.angle_alpha   90.00
_cell.angle_beta   90.00
_cell.angle_gamma   90.00
#
_symmetry.space_group_name_H-M   'P 1'
#
loop_
_entity.id
_entity.type
_entity.pdbx_description
1 polymer ?
#
loop_
_entity_poly.entity_id
_entity_poly.type
_entity_poly.pdbx_seq_one_letter_code
_entity_poly.pdbx_strand_id
1 'polypeptide(L)'
;FHISGNARLQNKTAVEMWRLMSKEQKTLTIQMAMKVADLGHVTLPFDLTKQWVMRLQEEFFRQGDKERKLGMRISPLMDRKKLGVCSSQAQVGFMEVIAIPMYEAWAKAFPTCGCMLDQVKETLEAIQAMKTSA
;
A
#
# COMPACT_ATOMS: atom_id res chain seq x y z
N PHE A 1 -7.19 12.97 10.46
CA PHE A 1 -6.55 13.87 9.47
C PHE A 1 -7.47 15.05 9.17
N HIS A 2 -7.20 16.23 9.74
CA HIS A 2 -8.00 17.45 9.53
C HIS A 2 -7.30 18.45 8.59
N ILE A 3 -6.55 17.95 7.61
CA ILE A 3 -5.94 18.79 6.56
C ILE A 3 -7.02 19.21 5.55
N SER A 4 -7.88 18.26 5.15
CA SER A 4 -8.94 18.50 4.16
C SER A 4 -10.08 19.42 4.63
N GLY A 5 -10.26 19.57 5.95
CA GLY A 5 -11.30 20.41 6.56
C GLY A 5 -10.83 21.82 6.96
N ASN A 6 -9.54 22.12 6.79
CA ASN A 6 -9.00 23.42 7.14
C ASN A 6 -9.18 24.38 5.96
N ALA A 7 -10.18 25.26 6.03
CA ALA A 7 -10.46 26.27 5.01
C ALA A 7 -9.24 27.14 4.66
N ARG A 8 -8.28 27.29 5.59
CA ARG A 8 -7.02 28.04 5.35
C ARG A 8 -6.05 27.32 4.43
N LEU A 9 -6.25 26.03 4.15
CA LEU A 9 -5.39 25.21 3.29
C LEU A 9 -5.99 24.96 1.91
N GLN A 10 -7.25 25.35 1.66
CA GLN A 10 -7.90 25.17 0.37
C GLN A 10 -7.33 26.12 -0.69
N ASN A 11 -7.29 25.66 -1.94
CA ASN A 11 -6.80 26.40 -3.12
C ASN A 11 -5.36 26.95 -2.97
N LYS A 12 -4.52 26.25 -2.21
CA LYS A 12 -3.11 26.59 -2.00
C LYS A 12 -2.21 25.56 -2.66
N THR A 13 -1.06 26.01 -3.14
CA THR A 13 0.01 25.12 -3.60
C THR A 13 0.52 24.25 -2.46
N ALA A 14 1.18 23.13 -2.78
CA ALA A 14 1.79 22.25 -1.77
C ALA A 14 2.78 22.99 -0.84
N VAL A 15 3.55 23.95 -1.39
CA VAL A 15 4.50 24.76 -0.63
C VAL A 15 3.80 25.69 0.37
N GLU A 16 2.71 26.33 -0.05
CA GLU A 16 1.92 27.20 0.82
C GLU A 16 1.20 26.40 1.91
N MET A 17 0.62 25.24 1.56
CA MET A 17 0.03 24.34 2.55
C MET A 17 1.06 23.92 3.58
N TRP A 18 2.25 23.48 3.13
CA TRP A 18 3.35 23.11 4.00
C TRP A 18 3.73 24.23 4.96
N ARG A 19 3.86 25.49 4.48
CA ARG A 19 4.20 26.63 5.34
C ARG A 19 3.15 26.88 6.43
N LEU A 20 1.87 26.69 6.11
CA LEU A 20 0.74 26.94 7.02
C LEU A 20 0.45 25.79 7.99
N MET A 21 1.01 24.60 7.76
CA MET A 21 0.85 23.45 8.65
C MET A 21 1.59 23.65 9.99
N SER A 22 0.95 23.22 11.08
CA SER A 22 1.60 23.10 12.39
C SER A 22 2.75 22.08 12.35
N LYS A 23 3.59 22.07 13.39
CA LYS A 23 4.69 21.10 13.50
C LYS A 23 4.18 19.66 13.52
N GLU A 24 3.07 19.43 14.19
CA GLU A 24 2.40 18.13 14.32
C GLU A 24 1.83 17.69 12.97
N GLN A 25 1.18 18.61 12.24
CA GLN A 25 0.67 18.35 10.89
C GLN A 25 1.80 18.01 9.90
N LYS A 26 2.93 18.73 9.97
CA LYS A 26 4.12 18.44 9.16
C LYS A 26 4.70 17.07 9.46
N THR A 27 4.87 16.76 10.74
CA THR A 27 5.39 15.47 11.20
C THR A 27 4.51 14.33 10.71
N LEU A 28 3.20 14.43 10.92
CA LEU A 28 2.24 13.43 10.48
C LEU A 28 2.21 13.28 8.95
N THR A 29 2.32 14.39 8.22
CA THR A 29 2.39 14.37 6.75
C THR A 29 3.60 13.59 6.26
N ILE A 30 4.79 13.83 6.82
CA ILE A 30 5.99 13.08 6.46
C ILE A 30 5.85 11.60 6.83
N GLN A 31 5.30 11.28 8.01
CA GLN A 31 5.04 9.90 8.41
C GLN A 31 4.12 9.17 7.42
N MET A 32 3.04 9.83 6.99
CA MET A 32 2.17 9.26 5.96
C MET A 32 2.84 9.14 4.61
N ALA A 33 3.62 10.14 4.19
CA ALA A 33 4.36 10.09 2.94
C ALA A 33 5.31 8.88 2.91
N MET A 34 6.00 8.60 4.03
CA MET A 34 6.81 7.39 4.17
C MET A 34 5.99 6.11 4.06
N LYS A 35 4.79 6.05 4.67
CA LYS A 35 3.89 4.89 4.57
C LYS A 35 3.35 4.67 3.16
N VAL A 36 3.01 5.75 2.46
CA VAL A 36 2.61 5.72 1.05
C VAL A 36 3.76 5.23 0.18
N ALA A 37 4.98 5.75 0.38
CA ALA A 37 6.16 5.32 -0.37
C ALA A 37 6.51 3.84 -0.15
N ASP A 38 6.38 3.34 1.09
CA ASP A 38 6.58 1.92 1.46
C ASP A 38 5.65 0.99 0.67
N LEU A 39 4.42 1.45 0.37
CA LEU A 39 3.44 0.74 -0.45
C LEU A 39 3.35 1.30 -1.89
N GLY A 40 4.40 1.95 -2.40
CA GLY A 40 4.39 2.53 -3.75
C GLY A 40 4.26 1.48 -4.86
N HIS A 41 4.55 0.20 -4.58
CA HIS A 41 4.40 -0.86 -5.57
C HIS A 41 2.96 -1.07 -6.03
N VAL A 42 1.94 -0.70 -5.23
CA VAL A 42 0.53 -0.82 -5.64
C VAL A 42 0.04 0.33 -6.53
N THR A 43 0.86 1.35 -6.75
CA THR A 43 0.58 2.46 -7.68
C THR A 43 1.29 2.28 -9.02
N LEU A 44 1.84 1.09 -9.28
CA LEU A 44 2.46 0.76 -10.56
C LEU A 44 1.43 0.05 -11.47
N PRO A 45 1.68 0.01 -12.79
CA PRO A 45 0.94 -0.88 -13.68
C PRO A 45 0.92 -2.31 -13.14
N PHE A 46 -0.21 -3.00 -13.31
CA PHE A 46 -0.50 -4.27 -12.65
C PHE A 46 0.60 -5.34 -12.82
N ASP A 47 1.21 -5.44 -14.01
CA ASP A 47 2.30 -6.38 -14.28
C ASP A 47 3.54 -6.13 -13.42
N LEU A 48 3.84 -4.87 -13.10
CA LEU A 48 4.95 -4.50 -12.21
C LEU A 48 4.57 -4.75 -10.75
N THR A 49 3.34 -4.42 -10.34
CA THR A 49 2.82 -4.74 -9.01
C THR A 49 2.94 -6.24 -8.73
N LYS A 50 2.53 -7.07 -9.69
CA LYS A 50 2.64 -8.53 -9.61
C LYS A 50 4.09 -8.98 -9.41
N GLN A 51 5.05 -8.39 -10.14
CA GLN A 51 6.46 -8.71 -9.96
C GLN A 51 6.98 -8.37 -8.55
N TRP A 52 6.57 -7.24 -7.97
CA TRP A 52 6.92 -6.88 -6.60
C TRP A 52 6.35 -7.86 -5.58
N VAL A 53 5.08 -8.25 -5.73
CA VAL A 53 4.43 -9.21 -4.82
C VAL A 53 5.09 -10.59 -4.93
N MET A 54 5.49 -11.03 -6.13
CA MET A 54 6.23 -12.29 -6.29
C MET A 54 7.59 -12.26 -5.59
N ARG A 55 8.31 -11.14 -5.66
CA ARG A 55 9.60 -10.97 -4.95
C ARG A 55 9.40 -11.01 -3.43
N LEU A 56 8.38 -10.32 -2.93
CA LEU A 56 8.00 -10.33 -1.51
C LEU A 56 7.67 -11.75 -1.03
N GLN A 57 6.90 -12.50 -1.83
CA GLN A 57 6.57 -13.88 -1.48
C GLN A 57 7.80 -14.78 -1.41
N GLU A 58 8.72 -14.66 -2.37
CA GLU A 58 9.95 -15.45 -2.35
C GLU A 58 10.81 -15.10 -1.12
N GLU A 59 10.91 -13.82 -0.75
CA GLU A 59 11.58 -13.42 0.49
C GLU A 59 10.96 -14.07 1.73
N PHE A 60 9.62 -14.04 1.85
CA PHE A 60 8.89 -14.67 2.95
C PHE A 60 9.12 -16.18 3.00
N PHE A 61 9.09 -16.84 1.85
CA PHE A 61 9.34 -18.28 1.77
C PHE A 61 10.79 -18.65 2.12
N ARG A 62 11.76 -17.81 1.76
CA ARG A 62 13.16 -18.01 2.18
C ARG A 62 13.32 -17.87 3.69
N GLN A 63 12.60 -16.97 4.33
CA GLN A 63 12.58 -16.88 5.80
C GLN A 63 11.96 -18.16 6.41
N GLY A 64 10.80 -18.61 5.91
CA GLY A 64 10.15 -19.81 6.45
C GLY A 64 10.95 -21.10 6.27
N ASP A 65 11.72 -21.22 5.18
CA ASP A 65 12.65 -22.33 5.01
C ASP A 65 13.81 -22.29 6.02
N LYS A 66 14.31 -21.09 6.35
CA LYS A 66 15.34 -20.92 7.38
C LYS A 66 14.78 -21.28 8.75
N GLU A 67 13.57 -20.84 9.08
CA GLU A 67 12.87 -21.20 10.32
C GLU A 67 12.67 -22.72 10.42
N ARG A 68 12.24 -23.36 9.31
CA ARG A 68 12.07 -24.82 9.25
C ARG A 68 13.38 -25.56 9.48
N LYS A 69 14.48 -25.12 8.86
CA LYS A 69 15.82 -25.72 9.02
C LYS A 69 16.33 -25.60 10.46
N LEU A 70 15.97 -24.52 11.15
CA LEU A 70 16.33 -24.28 12.55
C LEU A 70 15.39 -24.99 13.55
N GLY A 71 14.41 -25.76 13.07
CA GLY A 71 13.41 -26.39 13.94
C GLY A 71 12.47 -25.39 14.63
N MET A 72 12.38 -24.16 14.13
CA MET A 72 11.52 -23.12 14.67
C MET A 72 10.09 -23.24 14.11
N ARG A 73 9.12 -22.68 14.84
CA ARG A 73 7.78 -22.46 14.30
C ARG A 73 7.88 -21.50 13.11
N ILE A 74 7.37 -21.94 11.95
CA ILE A 74 7.33 -21.11 10.75
C ILE A 74 6.36 -19.94 10.96
N SER A 75 6.83 -18.74 10.64
CA SER A 75 6.09 -17.48 10.74
C SER A 75 4.87 -17.49 9.79
N PRO A 76 3.81 -16.73 10.12
CA PRO A 76 2.64 -16.59 9.25
C PRO A 76 3.05 -16.15 7.83
N LEU A 77 2.38 -16.69 6.81
CA LEU A 77 2.60 -16.40 5.37
C LEU A 77 3.97 -16.85 4.80
N MET A 78 4.86 -17.41 5.62
CA MET A 78 6.22 -17.79 5.22
C MET A 78 6.38 -19.27 4.87
N ASP A 79 5.32 -20.07 5.01
CA ASP A 79 5.35 -21.47 4.62
C ASP A 79 5.01 -21.64 3.12
N ARG A 80 6.02 -21.94 2.30
CA ARG A 80 5.85 -22.21 0.85
C ARG A 80 4.92 -23.38 0.52
N LYS A 81 4.52 -24.19 1.51
CA LYS A 81 3.53 -25.26 1.36
C LYS A 81 2.08 -24.77 1.53
N LYS A 82 1.87 -23.50 1.87
CA LYS A 82 0.55 -22.88 2.06
C LYS A 82 0.32 -21.77 1.05
N LEU A 83 -0.90 -21.23 1.01
CA LEU A 83 -1.20 -20.01 0.27
C LEU A 83 -0.32 -18.87 0.80
N GLY A 84 0.50 -18.32 -0.08
CA GLY A 84 1.35 -17.16 0.23
C GLY A 84 0.67 -15.84 -0.10
N VAL A 85 1.45 -14.78 0.00
CA VAL A 85 0.99 -13.40 -0.22
C VAL A 85 0.57 -13.11 -1.66
N CYS A 86 1.04 -13.87 -2.66
CA CYS A 86 0.60 -13.72 -4.06
C CYS A 86 -0.81 -14.22 -4.31
N SER A 87 -1.42 -14.96 -3.37
CA SER A 87 -2.78 -15.45 -3.56
C SER A 87 -3.74 -14.26 -3.75
N SER A 88 -4.69 -14.40 -4.68
CA SER A 88 -5.67 -13.35 -4.97
C SER A 88 -6.51 -12.99 -3.74
N GLN A 89 -6.78 -13.94 -2.84
CA GLN A 89 -7.44 -13.68 -1.56
C GLN A 89 -6.59 -12.80 -0.64
N ALA A 90 -5.29 -13.10 -0.48
CA ALA A 90 -4.40 -12.29 0.32
C ALA A 90 -4.21 -10.88 -0.25
N GLN A 91 -4.07 -10.76 -1.57
CA GLN A 91 -3.92 -9.47 -2.24
C GLN A 91 -5.18 -8.62 -2.15
N VAL A 92 -6.38 -9.18 -2.38
CA VAL A 92 -7.63 -8.42 -2.19
C VAL A 92 -7.77 -7.94 -0.75
N GLY A 93 -7.53 -8.81 0.24
CA GLY A 93 -7.60 -8.42 1.65
C GLY A 93 -6.60 -7.31 2.01
N PHE A 94 -5.37 -7.38 1.50
CA PHE A 94 -4.38 -6.32 1.68
C PHE A 94 -4.82 -5.00 1.05
N MET A 95 -5.35 -5.04 -0.18
CA MET A 95 -5.78 -3.85 -0.90
C MET A 95 -6.96 -3.16 -0.21
N GLU A 96 -7.99 -3.92 0.18
CA GLU A 96 -9.21 -3.38 0.80
C GLU A 96 -8.99 -2.88 2.23
N VAL A 97 -8.14 -3.57 3.01
CA VAL A 97 -7.96 -3.24 4.44
C VAL A 97 -6.83 -2.23 4.67
N ILE A 98 -5.79 -2.25 3.83
CA ILE A 98 -4.57 -1.45 4.05
C ILE A 98 -4.39 -0.41 2.95
N ALA A 99 -4.24 -0.83 1.68
CA ALA A 99 -3.79 0.06 0.62
C ALA A 99 -4.83 1.14 0.30
N ILE A 100 -6.07 0.75 -0.05
CA ILE A 100 -7.11 1.69 -0.47
C ILE A 100 -7.41 2.74 0.61
N PRO A 101 -7.70 2.39 1.89
CA PRO A 101 -7.97 3.40 2.91
C PRO A 101 -6.81 4.40 3.10
N MET A 102 -5.57 3.93 2.97
CA MET A 102 -4.38 4.79 3.06
C MET A 102 -4.28 5.75 1.88
N TYR A 103 -4.47 5.27 0.65
CA TYR A 103 -4.42 6.12 -0.55
C TYR A 103 -5.63 7.06 -0.65
N GLU A 104 -6.81 6.67 -0.16
CA GLU A 104 -7.97 7.56 -0.03
C GLU A 104 -7.70 8.70 0.95
N ALA A 105 -7.12 8.40 2.12
CA ALA A 105 -6.73 9.43 3.07
C ALA A 105 -5.65 10.37 2.50
N TRP A 106 -4.68 9.82 1.77
CA TRP A 106 -3.63 10.59 1.11
C TRP A 106 -4.17 11.51 0.01
N ALA A 107 -4.96 10.98 -0.93
CA ALA A 107 -5.57 11.75 -2.01
C ALA A 107 -6.56 12.81 -1.48
N LYS A 108 -7.28 12.52 -0.39
CA LYS A 108 -8.15 13.51 0.26
C LYS A 108 -7.35 14.67 0.87
N ALA A 109 -6.16 14.41 1.40
CA ALA A 109 -5.28 15.46 1.93
C ALA A 109 -4.53 16.21 0.83
N PHE A 110 -4.16 15.51 -0.24
CA PHE A 110 -3.40 16.03 -1.38
C PHE A 110 -4.08 15.65 -2.70
N PRO A 111 -5.11 16.41 -3.15
CA PRO A 111 -5.90 16.07 -4.33
C PRO A 111 -5.10 15.89 -5.62
N THR A 112 -3.94 16.54 -5.74
CA THR A 112 -3.02 16.37 -6.87
C THR A 112 -2.43 14.95 -6.96
N CYS A 113 -2.52 14.16 -5.89
CA CYS A 113 -2.12 12.75 -5.86
C CYS A 113 -3.27 11.79 -6.22
N GLY A 114 -4.40 12.29 -6.73
CA GLY A 114 -5.57 11.49 -7.09
C GLY A 114 -5.25 10.33 -8.05
N CYS A 115 -4.35 10.55 -9.01
CA CYS A 115 -3.94 9.51 -9.95
C CYS A 115 -3.33 8.26 -9.27
N MET A 116 -2.71 8.42 -8.09
CA MET A 116 -2.18 7.27 -7.34
C MET A 116 -3.33 6.41 -6.80
N LEU A 117 -4.40 7.04 -6.32
CA LEU A 117 -5.60 6.32 -5.85
C LEU A 117 -6.31 5.61 -7.01
N ASP A 118 -6.41 6.26 -8.16
CA ASP A 118 -7.01 5.67 -9.36
C ASP A 118 -6.25 4.41 -9.77
N GLN A 119 -4.92 4.47 -9.84
CA GLN A 119 -4.09 3.31 -10.18
C GLN A 119 -4.19 2.16 -9.17
N VAL A 120 -4.33 2.47 -7.88
CA VAL A 120 -4.52 1.47 -6.81
C VAL A 120 -5.87 0.78 -6.95
N LYS A 121 -6.93 1.51 -7.35
CA LYS A 121 -8.25 0.93 -7.61
C LYS A 121 -8.23 0.04 -8.85
N GLU A 122 -7.63 0.48 -9.95
CA GLU A 122 -7.42 -0.34 -11.15
C GLU A 122 -6.64 -1.62 -10.85
N THR A 123 -5.61 -1.52 -9.99
CA THR A 123 -4.84 -2.69 -9.53
C THR A 123 -5.72 -3.68 -8.77
N LEU A 124 -6.62 -3.21 -7.91
CA LEU A 124 -7.58 -4.08 -7.22
C LEU A 124 -8.51 -4.78 -8.21
N GLU A 125 -9.06 -4.05 -9.18
CA GLU A 125 -9.93 -4.62 -10.22
C GLU A 125 -9.21 -5.71 -11.02
N ALA A 126 -7.96 -5.48 -11.42
CA ALA A 126 -7.13 -6.48 -12.09
C ALA A 126 -6.89 -7.72 -11.23
N ILE A 127 -6.63 -7.55 -9.92
CA ILE A 127 -6.49 -8.66 -8.98
C ILE A 127 -7.78 -9.47 -8.86
N GLN A 128 -8.94 -8.80 -8.83
CA GLN A 128 -10.24 -9.43 -8.76
C GLN A 128 -10.58 -10.18 -10.06
N ALA A 129 -10.25 -9.62 -11.23
CA ALA A 129 -10.46 -10.27 -12.53
C ALA A 129 -9.64 -11.56 -12.72
N MET A 130 -8.47 -11.66 -12.06
CA MET A 130 -7.73 -12.93 -12.02
C MET A 130 -8.46 -14.04 -11.25
N LYS A 131 -9.38 -13.70 -10.32
CA LYS A 131 -10.16 -14.72 -9.58
C LYS A 131 -11.21 -15.41 -10.46
N THR A 132 -11.74 -14.70 -11.46
CA THR A 132 -12.81 -15.19 -12.34
C THR A 132 -12.29 -15.97 -13.55
N SER A 133 -10.97 -16.06 -13.74
CA SER A 133 -10.34 -16.70 -14.90
C SER A 133 -9.73 -18.07 -14.60
N ALA A 134 -10.02 -18.66 -13.44
CA ALA A 134 -9.54 -19.97 -12.99
C ALA A 134 -10.74 -20.82 -12.52
#